data_AF-A0A9E2TXT4-F1
#
_entry.id   AF-A0A9E2TXT4-F1
#
_cell.length_a   1.000
_cell.length_b   1.000
_cell.length_c   1.000
_cell.angle_alpha   90.00
_cell.angle_beta   90.00
_cell.angle_gamma   90.00
#
_symmetry.space_group_name_H-M   'P 1'
#
loop_
_entity.id
_entity.type
_entity.pdbx_description
1 polymer ?
#
loop_
_entity_poly.entity_id
_entity_poly.type
_entity_poly.pdbx_seq_one_letter_code
_entity_poly.pdbx_strand_id
1 'polypeptide(L)'
;MRVRVAVGAVLITALVLVAGAAARPADNPSLRLGGFFSRVCPLATLLGESACSSVVVTDANGAPLASGSPPAGAYGPAQFHGAYNLPSSSSSPTTIGIVDAYDDPTIESDLGVYDNYYGLPACTTANGCFEKVNQTGGTSYPLRNGGWALEISLDVETAHEICQNCKILLVEANSASTANLGASVNEAVKLGATVISNSYGGSESSSETSTDSYYNHPGVEITASSGDSGYGVEYPAASRYVTAVGGTTLNLGPNNTYGSESAWSSGGSGCSSYEAKPSWQTDSGCSHRTVADVSADADPNTGAAVYDSTRYQLQSGWFQVGGTSLSSPLIAGVYALAGNTTSVSYGSYPYSHTSALHDVTSGSNGSCSPSYLCTAGPGYDGPTGLGSPNGVGGF
;
A
#
# COMPACT_ATOMS: atom_id res chain seq x y z
N MET A 1 60.15 -49.83 60.87
CA MET A 1 58.79 -49.54 60.38
C MET A 1 58.91 -49.07 58.94
N ARG A 2 58.57 -49.94 57.98
CA ARG A 2 58.83 -49.71 56.54
C ARG A 2 57.72 -48.83 55.95
N VAL A 3 58.07 -47.67 55.41
CA VAL A 3 57.14 -46.88 54.58
C VAL A 3 57.73 -46.78 53.18
N ARG A 4 56.99 -47.33 52.22
CA ARG A 4 57.31 -47.39 50.79
C ARG A 4 56.97 -46.05 50.14
N VAL A 5 57.90 -45.52 49.36
CA VAL A 5 57.69 -44.38 48.46
C VAL A 5 56.99 -44.90 47.21
N ALA A 6 55.78 -44.41 46.92
CA ALA A 6 55.08 -44.65 45.68
C ALA A 6 55.30 -43.45 44.75
N VAL A 7 56.03 -43.67 43.66
CA VAL A 7 56.20 -42.72 42.56
C VAL A 7 55.01 -42.92 41.61
N GLY A 8 54.09 -41.96 41.59
CA GLY A 8 53.03 -41.88 40.59
C GLY A 8 53.54 -41.16 39.34
N ALA A 9 53.67 -41.87 38.23
CA ALA A 9 53.96 -41.27 36.94
C ALA A 9 52.72 -40.55 36.41
N VAL A 10 52.79 -39.23 36.27
CA VAL A 10 51.77 -38.44 35.56
C VAL A 10 52.12 -38.48 34.07
N LEU A 11 51.33 -39.20 33.28
CA LEU A 11 51.32 -39.04 31.83
C LEU A 11 50.70 -37.69 31.48
N ILE A 12 51.49 -36.78 30.92
CA ILE A 12 50.99 -35.57 30.27
C ILE A 12 50.62 -35.97 28.83
N THR A 13 49.35 -36.30 28.59
CA THR A 13 48.79 -36.31 27.23
C THR A 13 48.64 -34.87 26.78
N ALA A 14 49.49 -34.44 25.85
CA ALA A 14 49.32 -33.19 25.13
C ALA A 14 48.04 -33.27 24.29
N LEU A 15 46.98 -32.60 24.74
CA LEU A 15 45.77 -32.41 23.95
C LEU A 15 46.09 -31.35 22.89
N VAL A 16 46.35 -31.79 21.66
CA VAL A 16 46.38 -30.90 20.49
C VAL A 16 44.95 -30.46 20.24
N LEU A 17 44.62 -29.23 20.64
CA LEU A 17 43.42 -28.54 20.18
C LEU A 17 43.57 -28.27 18.68
N VAL A 18 43.09 -29.21 17.87
CA VAL A 18 42.76 -28.91 16.48
C VAL A 18 41.56 -27.96 16.54
N ALA A 19 41.81 -26.67 16.31
CA ALA A 19 40.76 -25.72 16.03
C ALA A 19 40.06 -26.20 14.74
N GLY A 20 38.97 -26.95 14.90
CA GLY A 20 38.05 -27.19 13.81
C GLY A 20 37.56 -25.83 13.36
N ALA A 21 37.86 -25.46 12.12
CA ALA A 21 37.17 -24.37 11.46
C ALA A 21 35.70 -24.73 11.43
N ALA A 22 34.94 -24.24 12.42
CA ALA A 22 33.50 -24.23 12.34
C ALA A 22 33.18 -23.42 11.08
N ALA A 23 32.62 -24.09 10.08
CA ALA A 23 32.03 -23.42 8.94
C ALA A 23 31.09 -22.36 9.51
N ARG A 24 31.34 -21.10 9.14
CA ARG A 24 30.41 -20.01 9.44
C ARG A 24 29.03 -20.44 8.91
N PRO A 25 27.95 -20.31 9.69
CA PRO A 25 26.63 -20.40 9.10
C PRO A 25 26.57 -19.39 7.96
N ALA A 26 26.09 -19.83 6.79
CA ALA A 26 25.91 -18.97 5.63
C ALA A 26 25.07 -17.76 6.05
N ASP A 27 25.48 -16.58 5.58
CA ASP A 27 24.75 -15.33 5.78
C ASP A 27 23.29 -15.51 5.33
N ASN A 28 22.34 -15.41 6.25
CA ASN A 28 20.92 -15.20 5.93
C ASN A 28 20.74 -13.71 5.59
N PRO A 29 20.36 -13.32 4.36
CA PRO A 29 20.27 -11.93 3.96
C PRO A 29 18.92 -11.27 4.32
N SER A 30 18.32 -11.58 5.47
CA SER A 30 16.93 -11.17 5.75
C SER A 30 16.68 -10.72 7.19
N LEU A 31 17.42 -9.71 7.63
CA LEU A 31 17.02 -8.82 8.72
C LEU A 31 17.53 -7.43 8.37
N ARG A 32 16.73 -6.68 7.61
CA ARG A 32 17.01 -5.27 7.30
C ARG A 32 16.90 -4.46 8.58
N LEU A 33 18.00 -3.84 9.01
CA LEU A 33 17.97 -2.81 10.06
C LEU A 33 17.13 -1.64 9.53
N GLY A 34 16.05 -1.30 10.26
CA GLY A 34 15.04 -0.34 9.82
C GLY A 34 15.63 1.00 9.36
N GLY A 35 15.19 1.44 8.18
CA GLY A 35 15.54 2.75 7.62
C GLY A 35 14.91 3.91 8.41
N PHE A 36 15.30 5.13 8.08
CA PHE A 36 14.55 6.32 8.48
C PHE A 36 13.44 6.58 7.45
N PHE A 37 12.31 7.10 7.91
CA PHE A 37 11.15 7.36 7.06
C PHE A 37 10.50 8.69 7.41
N SER A 38 9.84 9.30 6.42
CA SER A 38 9.00 10.46 6.64
C SER A 38 7.73 10.37 5.80
N ARG A 39 6.63 10.88 6.33
CA ARG A 39 5.43 11.14 5.53
C ARG A 39 5.77 12.09 4.39
N VAL A 40 5.21 11.80 3.22
CA VAL A 40 5.38 12.62 2.02
C VAL A 40 4.54 13.89 2.15
N CYS A 41 3.25 13.73 2.45
CA CYS A 41 2.32 14.83 2.73
C CYS A 41 2.29 15.22 4.22
N PRO A 42 2.23 16.52 4.56
CA PRO A 42 1.92 16.96 5.92
C PRO A 42 0.54 16.45 6.36
N LEU A 43 0.41 16.10 7.64
CA LEU A 43 -0.87 15.69 8.22
C LEU A 43 -1.95 16.76 8.01
N ALA A 44 -3.17 16.31 7.70
CA ALA A 44 -4.34 17.17 7.71
C ALA A 44 -4.58 17.68 9.14
N THR A 45 -4.62 19.00 9.31
CA THR A 45 -4.82 19.65 10.62
C THR A 45 -6.20 20.30 10.76
N LEU A 46 -6.96 20.37 9.67
CA LEU A 46 -8.30 20.95 9.62
C LEU A 46 -9.31 19.85 9.28
N LEU A 47 -10.51 19.95 9.88
CA LEU A 47 -11.62 19.08 9.52
C LEU A 47 -11.98 19.31 8.05
N GLY A 48 -12.21 18.21 7.32
CA GLY A 48 -12.52 18.25 5.88
C GLY A 48 -11.31 18.47 4.97
N GLU A 49 -10.09 18.37 5.50
CA GLU A 49 -8.86 18.24 4.72
C GLU A 49 -8.32 16.82 4.85
N SER A 50 -7.64 16.35 3.81
CA SER A 50 -6.95 15.07 3.76
C SER A 50 -5.45 15.27 3.54
N ALA A 51 -4.67 14.25 3.88
CA ALA A 51 -3.26 14.13 3.51
C ALA A 51 -3.08 12.81 2.75
N CYS A 52 -2.10 12.75 1.85
CA CYS A 52 -1.72 11.47 1.28
C CYS A 52 -1.13 10.54 2.35
N SER A 53 -1.34 9.25 2.17
CA SER A 53 -0.91 8.16 3.06
C SER A 53 0.38 7.50 2.57
N SER A 54 1.33 8.30 2.06
CA SER A 54 2.63 7.79 1.61
C SER A 54 3.76 8.17 2.54
N VAL A 55 4.72 7.25 2.62
CA VAL A 55 5.88 7.36 3.48
C VAL A 55 7.12 7.00 2.67
N VAL A 56 8.03 7.96 2.55
CA VAL A 56 9.28 7.82 1.79
C VAL A 56 10.44 7.45 2.70
N VAL A 57 11.39 6.66 2.18
CA VAL A 57 12.67 6.40 2.85
C VAL A 57 13.54 7.67 2.86
N THR A 58 14.12 7.98 4.01
CA THR A 58 14.93 9.17 4.26
C THR A 58 16.32 8.84 4.80
N ASP A 59 17.21 9.84 4.79
CA ASP A 59 18.42 9.81 5.59
C ASP A 59 18.12 10.08 7.08
N ALA A 60 19.14 10.01 7.93
CA ALA A 60 19.00 10.26 9.37
C ALA A 60 18.54 11.69 9.73
N ASN A 61 18.57 12.62 8.78
CA ASN A 61 18.11 14.01 8.95
C ASN A 61 16.68 14.22 8.42
N GLY A 62 16.03 13.18 7.90
CA GLY A 62 14.70 13.26 7.31
C GLY A 62 14.69 13.75 5.86
N ALA A 63 15.84 13.87 5.19
CA ALA A 63 15.89 14.20 3.77
C ALA A 63 15.52 12.97 2.93
N PRO A 64 14.57 13.06 1.98
CA PRO A 64 14.20 11.94 1.10
C PRO A 64 15.41 11.41 0.33
N LEU A 65 15.51 10.08 0.21
CA LEU A 65 16.54 9.45 -0.60
C LEU A 65 16.06 9.26 -2.03
N ALA A 66 16.65 10.02 -2.95
CA ALA A 66 16.49 9.84 -4.39
C ALA A 66 17.78 9.29 -5.01
N SER A 67 17.64 8.56 -6.11
CA SER A 67 18.77 7.94 -6.81
C SER A 67 18.55 7.84 -8.33
N GLY A 68 19.61 7.49 -9.07
CA GLY A 68 19.57 7.38 -10.54
C GLY A 68 19.02 6.05 -11.07
N SER A 69 18.70 5.11 -10.18
CA SER A 69 18.12 3.78 -10.47
C SER A 69 17.26 3.37 -9.28
N PRO A 70 16.31 2.44 -9.41
CA PRO A 70 15.52 1.96 -8.28
C PRO A 70 16.37 1.62 -7.05
N PRO A 71 16.01 2.09 -5.84
CA PRO A 71 16.76 1.80 -4.63
C PRO A 71 16.91 0.29 -4.41
N ALA A 72 18.08 -0.10 -3.92
CA ALA A 72 18.40 -1.50 -3.67
C ALA A 72 17.43 -2.09 -2.64
N GLY A 73 16.48 -2.89 -3.13
CA GLY A 73 15.53 -3.60 -2.30
C GLY A 73 14.16 -2.95 -2.15
N ALA A 74 13.87 -1.89 -2.90
CA ALA A 74 12.50 -1.49 -3.20
C ALA A 74 11.84 -2.54 -4.12
N TYR A 75 10.53 -2.71 -4.02
CA TYR A 75 9.76 -3.66 -4.84
C TYR A 75 9.28 -3.01 -6.14
N GLY A 76 8.97 -3.83 -7.13
CA GLY A 76 8.41 -3.40 -8.41
C GLY A 76 7.61 -4.55 -9.02
N PRO A 77 7.41 -4.58 -10.35
CA PRO A 77 6.34 -5.39 -10.93
C PRO A 77 6.54 -6.88 -10.64
N ALA A 78 7.74 -7.40 -10.86
CA ALA A 78 8.03 -8.81 -10.65
C ALA A 78 7.87 -9.25 -9.18
N GLN A 79 8.05 -8.35 -8.22
CA GLN A 79 7.87 -8.62 -6.79
C GLN A 79 6.40 -8.69 -6.44
N PHE A 80 5.61 -7.68 -6.79
CA PHE A 80 4.18 -7.66 -6.46
C PHE A 80 3.39 -8.73 -7.21
N HIS A 81 3.67 -8.95 -8.50
CA HIS A 81 3.02 -10.03 -9.26
C HIS A 81 3.34 -11.41 -8.70
N GLY A 82 4.59 -11.67 -8.32
CA GLY A 82 5.01 -12.95 -7.75
C GLY A 82 4.42 -13.17 -6.35
N ALA A 83 4.43 -12.13 -5.52
CA ALA A 83 3.96 -12.19 -4.14
C ALA A 83 2.45 -12.42 -4.06
N TYR A 84 1.69 -11.69 -4.86
CA TYR A 84 0.22 -11.75 -4.86
C TYR A 84 -0.33 -12.70 -5.92
N ASN A 85 0.51 -13.50 -6.57
CA ASN A 85 0.11 -14.48 -7.59
C ASN A 85 -0.77 -13.87 -8.70
N LEU A 86 -0.37 -12.70 -9.20
CA LEU A 86 -1.19 -11.89 -10.12
C LEU A 86 -0.80 -12.13 -11.59
N PRO A 87 -1.78 -12.22 -12.51
CA PRO A 87 -1.50 -12.07 -13.93
C PRO A 87 -1.05 -10.63 -14.24
N SER A 88 -0.35 -10.42 -15.36
CA SER A 88 0.10 -9.10 -15.80
C SER A 88 -0.94 -8.32 -16.61
N SER A 89 -2.04 -8.96 -16.99
CA SER A 89 -3.03 -8.39 -17.90
C SER A 89 -4.42 -8.88 -17.57
N SER A 90 -5.38 -7.96 -17.64
CA SER A 90 -6.79 -8.26 -17.50
C SER A 90 -7.33 -8.91 -18.78
N SER A 91 -8.24 -9.87 -18.62
CA SER A 91 -9.00 -10.44 -19.75
C SER A 91 -10.12 -9.53 -20.23
N SER A 92 -10.52 -8.55 -19.41
CA SER A 92 -11.52 -7.53 -19.70
C SER A 92 -11.01 -6.17 -19.20
N PRO A 93 -10.05 -5.56 -19.91
CA PRO A 93 -9.35 -4.37 -19.41
C PRO A 93 -10.29 -3.20 -19.18
N THR A 94 -10.08 -2.50 -18.07
CA THR A 94 -10.89 -1.37 -17.62
C THR A 94 -10.07 -0.08 -17.55
N THR A 95 -10.71 1.01 -17.15
CA THR A 95 -10.04 2.25 -16.75
C THR A 95 -9.93 2.30 -15.24
N ILE A 96 -8.71 2.46 -14.75
CA ILE A 96 -8.39 2.74 -13.35
C ILE A 96 -8.28 4.26 -13.20
N GLY A 97 -9.15 4.84 -12.38
CA GLY A 97 -9.06 6.23 -11.96
C GLY A 97 -8.09 6.38 -10.80
N ILE A 98 -7.18 7.35 -10.88
CA ILE A 98 -6.36 7.81 -9.76
C ILE A 98 -6.85 9.20 -9.37
N VAL A 99 -7.20 9.41 -8.11
CA VAL A 99 -7.71 10.69 -7.61
C VAL A 99 -6.77 11.22 -6.54
N ASP A 100 -6.10 12.33 -6.86
CA ASP A 100 -5.15 12.98 -5.97
C ASP A 100 -5.30 14.49 -6.00
N ALA A 101 -4.75 15.18 -5.00
CA ALA A 101 -4.74 16.63 -4.95
C ALA A 101 -3.52 17.24 -5.63
N TYR A 102 -3.68 18.47 -6.12
CA TYR A 102 -2.61 19.25 -6.77
C TYR A 102 -2.13 18.61 -8.08
N ASP A 103 -1.12 19.24 -8.68
CA ASP A 103 -0.62 18.89 -10.01
C ASP A 103 0.73 18.17 -9.91
N ASP A 104 0.83 17.02 -10.58
CA ASP A 104 2.08 16.41 -11.01
C ASP A 104 2.34 16.75 -12.50
N PRO A 105 3.14 17.78 -12.79
CA PRO A 105 3.35 18.22 -14.16
C PRO A 105 4.21 17.26 -15.00
N THR A 106 4.90 16.28 -14.40
CA THR A 106 5.86 15.39 -15.09
C THR A 106 5.39 13.93 -15.17
N ILE A 107 4.23 13.60 -14.58
CA ILE A 107 3.75 12.23 -14.46
C ILE A 107 3.82 11.38 -15.73
N GLU A 108 3.38 11.88 -16.90
CA GLU A 108 3.41 11.06 -18.13
C GLU A 108 4.86 10.76 -18.57
N SER A 109 5.79 11.71 -18.41
CA SER A 109 7.19 11.46 -18.72
C SER A 109 7.86 10.53 -17.70
N ASP A 110 7.45 10.62 -16.44
CA ASP A 110 7.98 9.82 -15.33
C ASP A 110 7.54 8.36 -15.45
N LEU A 111 6.24 8.13 -15.73
CA LEU A 111 5.70 6.82 -16.10
C LEU A 111 6.43 6.24 -17.31
N GLY A 112 6.79 7.06 -18.30
CA GLY A 112 7.60 6.62 -19.44
C GLY A 112 9.02 6.15 -19.03
N VAL A 113 9.65 6.74 -18.03
CA VAL A 113 10.94 6.26 -17.49
C VAL A 113 10.73 4.95 -16.74
N TYR A 114 9.69 4.87 -15.93
CA TYR A 114 9.31 3.68 -15.17
C TYR A 114 9.07 2.47 -16.08
N ASP A 115 8.18 2.64 -17.07
CA ASP A 115 7.81 1.62 -18.05
C ASP A 115 9.03 1.09 -18.80
N ASN A 116 9.91 2.00 -19.25
CA ASN A 116 11.12 1.62 -19.95
C ASN A 116 12.12 0.86 -19.06
N TYR A 117 12.21 1.21 -17.77
CA TYR A 117 13.11 0.51 -16.85
C TYR A 117 12.64 -0.93 -16.59
N TYR A 118 11.34 -1.10 -16.34
CA TYR A 118 10.77 -2.41 -16.01
C TYR A 118 10.31 -3.22 -17.23
N GLY A 119 10.34 -2.64 -18.43
CA GLY A 119 9.91 -3.29 -19.66
C GLY A 119 8.39 -3.44 -19.77
N LEU A 120 7.63 -2.52 -19.19
CA LEU A 120 6.18 -2.48 -19.25
C LEU A 120 5.72 -1.90 -20.61
N PRO A 121 4.49 -2.22 -21.07
CA PRO A 121 3.89 -1.53 -22.19
C PRO A 121 3.77 -0.04 -21.91
N ALA A 122 4.18 0.80 -22.87
CA ALA A 122 4.09 2.25 -22.70
C ALA A 122 2.64 2.69 -22.44
N CYS A 123 2.41 3.48 -21.40
CA CYS A 123 1.12 4.10 -21.14
C CYS A 123 1.18 5.62 -21.36
N THR A 124 0.60 6.11 -22.46
CA THR A 124 0.73 7.52 -22.87
C THR A 124 -0.60 8.10 -23.31
N THR A 125 -0.69 9.43 -23.32
CA THR A 125 -1.78 10.18 -23.95
C THR A 125 -1.86 9.84 -25.44
N ALA A 126 -0.70 9.68 -26.10
CA ALA A 126 -0.62 9.44 -27.54
C ALA A 126 -1.20 8.08 -27.98
N ASN A 127 -1.06 7.04 -27.15
CA ASN A 127 -1.65 5.72 -27.42
C ASN A 127 -3.00 5.49 -26.71
N GLY A 128 -3.50 6.48 -25.98
CA GLY A 128 -4.80 6.44 -25.31
C GLY A 128 -4.84 5.52 -24.08
N CYS A 129 -3.69 5.15 -23.54
CA CYS A 129 -3.59 4.41 -22.29
C CYS A 129 -3.69 5.35 -21.08
N PHE A 130 -3.02 6.50 -21.14
CA PHE A 130 -3.00 7.49 -20.06
C PHE A 130 -3.85 8.70 -20.42
N GLU A 131 -4.64 9.20 -19.48
CA GLU A 131 -5.35 10.47 -19.57
C GLU A 131 -5.20 11.22 -18.25
N LYS A 132 -4.88 12.51 -18.32
CA LYS A 132 -4.79 13.40 -17.16
C LYS A 132 -5.78 14.55 -17.33
N VAL A 133 -6.58 14.79 -16.29
CA VAL A 133 -7.57 15.88 -16.23
C VAL A 133 -7.57 16.52 -14.84
N ASN A 134 -8.12 17.72 -14.73
CA ASN A 134 -8.47 18.33 -13.44
C ASN A 134 -9.83 17.80 -12.94
N GLN A 135 -10.22 18.17 -11.71
CA GLN A 135 -11.50 17.78 -11.07
C GLN A 135 -12.80 18.14 -11.83
N THR A 136 -12.71 18.81 -12.98
CA THR A 136 -13.85 19.15 -13.84
C THR A 136 -13.74 18.55 -15.25
N GLY A 137 -12.78 17.65 -15.47
CA GLY A 137 -12.53 17.00 -16.77
C GLY A 137 -11.77 17.87 -17.77
N GLY A 138 -11.18 18.98 -17.34
CA GLY A 138 -10.42 19.92 -18.18
C GLY A 138 -8.90 19.81 -18.00
N THR A 139 -8.15 20.55 -18.80
CA THR A 139 -6.66 20.56 -18.78
C THR A 139 -6.08 21.81 -18.12
N SER A 140 -6.89 22.55 -17.35
CA SER A 140 -6.42 23.65 -16.51
C SER A 140 -6.06 23.09 -15.15
N TYR A 141 -4.86 22.52 -15.05
CA TYR A 141 -4.40 21.79 -13.87
C TYR A 141 -4.20 22.70 -12.65
N PRO A 142 -4.34 22.15 -11.43
CA PRO A 142 -4.14 22.90 -10.20
C PRO A 142 -2.67 23.28 -9.96
N LEU A 143 -2.39 23.88 -8.80
CA LEU A 143 -1.01 24.25 -8.47
C LEU A 143 -0.16 23.00 -8.25
N ARG A 144 1.05 22.98 -8.81
CA ARG A 144 2.05 21.96 -8.52
C ARG A 144 2.34 21.87 -7.02
N ASN A 145 2.39 20.64 -6.49
CA ASN A 145 2.87 20.35 -5.14
C ASN A 145 3.81 19.14 -5.16
N GLY A 146 5.06 19.30 -4.72
CA GLY A 146 6.04 18.22 -4.84
C GLY A 146 5.76 16.99 -3.97
N GLY A 147 5.04 17.11 -2.86
CA GLY A 147 4.65 15.94 -2.06
C GLY A 147 3.55 15.14 -2.74
N TRP A 148 2.52 15.84 -3.22
CA TRP A 148 1.46 15.20 -3.99
C TRP A 148 1.91 14.72 -5.37
N ALA A 149 2.95 15.30 -5.97
CA ALA A 149 3.53 14.75 -7.19
C ALA A 149 4.16 13.37 -6.95
N LEU A 150 4.90 13.20 -5.86
CA LEU A 150 5.46 11.89 -5.48
C LEU A 150 4.35 10.89 -5.15
N GLU A 151 3.24 11.35 -4.56
CA GLU A 151 2.03 10.54 -4.36
C GLU A 151 1.42 10.07 -5.69
N ILE A 152 1.16 11.01 -6.60
CA ILE A 152 0.59 10.73 -7.92
C ILE A 152 1.48 9.75 -8.70
N SER A 153 2.80 9.93 -8.63
CA SER A 153 3.77 9.01 -9.23
C SER A 153 3.66 7.61 -8.62
N LEU A 154 3.61 7.48 -7.28
CA LEU A 154 3.39 6.19 -6.62
C LEU A 154 2.11 5.52 -7.11
N ASP A 155 0.99 6.24 -7.12
CA ASP A 155 -0.32 5.69 -7.45
C ASP A 155 -0.44 5.25 -8.91
N VAL A 156 -0.02 6.12 -9.84
CA VAL A 156 -0.10 5.86 -11.28
C VAL A 156 0.85 4.73 -11.70
N GLU A 157 2.10 4.75 -11.23
CA GLU A 157 3.08 3.72 -11.57
C GLU A 157 2.64 2.36 -11.01
N THR A 158 2.17 2.33 -9.75
CA THR A 158 1.69 1.10 -9.08
C THR A 158 0.46 0.52 -9.79
N ALA A 159 -0.55 1.35 -10.12
CA ALA A 159 -1.75 0.86 -10.79
C ALA A 159 -1.45 0.29 -12.18
N HIS A 160 -0.56 0.95 -12.94
CA HIS A 160 -0.16 0.50 -14.28
C HIS A 160 0.70 -0.77 -14.24
N GLU A 161 1.64 -0.89 -13.30
CA GLU A 161 2.45 -2.11 -13.22
C GLU A 161 1.59 -3.35 -12.92
N ILE A 162 0.54 -3.22 -12.10
CA ILE A 162 -0.35 -4.32 -11.73
C ILE A 162 -1.27 -4.68 -12.90
N CYS A 163 -1.92 -3.71 -13.54
CA CYS A 163 -2.73 -3.98 -14.74
C CYS A 163 -2.15 -3.34 -16.01
N GLN A 164 -1.19 -4.02 -16.63
CA GLN A 164 -0.35 -3.49 -17.72
C GLN A 164 -1.10 -3.27 -19.05
N ASN A 165 -2.36 -3.67 -19.14
CA ASN A 165 -3.22 -3.42 -20.30
C ASN A 165 -4.50 -2.63 -19.95
N CYS A 166 -4.65 -2.19 -18.70
CA CYS A 166 -5.69 -1.26 -18.29
C CYS A 166 -5.33 0.16 -18.72
N LYS A 167 -6.33 1.04 -18.77
CA LYS A 167 -6.11 2.48 -18.94
C LYS A 167 -5.97 3.14 -17.58
N ILE A 168 -5.19 4.22 -17.52
CA ILE A 168 -5.05 5.06 -16.34
C ILE A 168 -5.68 6.42 -16.63
N LEU A 169 -6.60 6.84 -15.76
CA LEU A 169 -7.19 8.17 -15.74
C LEU A 169 -6.78 8.87 -14.45
N LEU A 170 -5.89 9.86 -14.53
CA LEU A 170 -5.53 10.71 -13.40
C LEU A 170 -6.47 11.93 -13.33
N VAL A 171 -7.13 12.12 -12.19
CA VAL A 171 -8.00 13.27 -11.91
C VAL A 171 -7.45 14.10 -10.75
N GLU A 172 -6.89 15.26 -11.07
CA GLU A 172 -6.23 16.14 -10.11
C GLU A 172 -7.21 17.15 -9.48
N ALA A 173 -7.37 17.04 -8.16
CA ALA A 173 -8.16 17.93 -7.33
C ALA A 173 -7.45 19.27 -7.08
N ASN A 174 -8.21 20.37 -7.00
CA ASN A 174 -7.66 21.71 -6.78
C ASN A 174 -6.98 21.88 -5.41
N SER A 175 -7.38 21.07 -4.42
CA SER A 175 -6.76 20.99 -3.10
C SER A 175 -7.08 19.65 -2.46
N ALA A 176 -6.43 19.37 -1.34
CA ALA A 176 -6.66 18.17 -0.54
C ALA A 176 -7.93 18.21 0.33
N SER A 177 -8.84 19.16 0.09
CA SER A 177 -10.13 19.20 0.79
C SER A 177 -11.02 18.04 0.34
N THR A 178 -11.80 17.47 1.26
CA THR A 178 -12.76 16.39 0.98
C THR A 178 -13.73 16.76 -0.14
N ALA A 179 -14.12 18.04 -0.26
CA ALA A 179 -15.02 18.49 -1.31
C ALA A 179 -14.38 18.44 -2.71
N ASN A 180 -13.09 18.80 -2.83
CA ASN A 180 -12.38 18.76 -4.12
C ASN A 180 -11.98 17.34 -4.50
N LEU A 181 -11.46 16.56 -3.56
CA LEU A 181 -11.14 15.14 -3.78
C LEU A 181 -12.40 14.34 -4.13
N GLY A 182 -13.50 14.51 -3.38
CA GLY A 182 -14.77 13.85 -3.69
C GLY A 182 -15.38 14.29 -5.03
N ALA A 183 -15.22 15.56 -5.42
CA ALA A 183 -15.61 16.00 -6.75
C ALA A 183 -14.78 15.33 -7.86
N SER A 184 -13.47 15.12 -7.63
CA SER A 184 -12.61 14.35 -8.54
C SER A 184 -13.04 12.89 -8.66
N VAL A 185 -13.47 12.24 -7.57
CA VAL A 185 -14.03 10.87 -7.62
C VAL A 185 -15.26 10.83 -8.55
N ASN A 186 -16.20 11.77 -8.37
CA ASN A 186 -17.36 11.87 -9.24
C ASN A 186 -16.99 12.10 -10.71
N GLU A 187 -15.96 12.90 -10.97
CA GLU A 187 -15.49 13.17 -12.34
C GLU A 187 -14.81 11.94 -12.95
N ALA A 188 -14.01 11.18 -12.18
CA ALA A 188 -13.43 9.91 -12.63
C ALA A 188 -14.52 8.92 -13.04
N VAL A 189 -15.58 8.77 -12.23
CA VAL A 189 -16.76 7.94 -12.59
C VAL A 189 -17.42 8.44 -13.87
N LYS A 190 -17.66 9.76 -13.98
CA LYS A 190 -18.28 10.37 -15.15
C LYS A 190 -17.48 10.16 -16.44
N LEU A 191 -16.16 10.10 -16.34
CA LEU A 191 -15.25 9.83 -17.47
C LEU A 191 -15.05 8.34 -17.75
N GLY A 192 -15.67 7.46 -16.95
CA GLY A 192 -15.75 6.02 -17.22
C GLY A 192 -14.72 5.17 -16.49
N ALA A 193 -14.11 5.67 -15.42
CA ALA A 193 -13.39 4.80 -14.48
C ALA A 193 -14.36 3.79 -13.86
N THR A 194 -13.97 2.51 -13.84
CA THR A 194 -14.75 1.44 -13.18
C THR A 194 -14.05 0.90 -11.94
N VAL A 195 -12.79 1.28 -11.74
CA VAL A 195 -12.03 1.14 -10.50
C VAL A 195 -11.41 2.50 -10.19
N ILE A 196 -11.42 2.96 -8.94
CA ILE A 196 -10.81 4.22 -8.51
C ILE A 196 -9.94 3.99 -7.28
N SER A 197 -8.68 4.42 -7.31
CA SER A 197 -7.80 4.49 -6.14
C SER A 197 -7.85 5.87 -5.49
N ASN A 198 -7.90 5.89 -4.15
CA ASN A 198 -7.80 7.09 -3.33
C ASN A 198 -6.76 6.86 -2.22
N SER A 199 -5.59 7.47 -2.37
CA SER A 199 -4.46 7.25 -1.47
C SER A 199 -4.31 8.39 -0.44
N TYR A 200 -5.45 8.82 0.11
CA TYR A 200 -5.53 9.93 1.05
C TYR A 200 -6.49 9.65 2.21
N GLY A 201 -6.29 10.37 3.31
CA GLY A 201 -7.12 10.24 4.50
C GLY A 201 -7.14 11.50 5.36
N GLY A 202 -8.24 11.71 6.07
CA GLY A 202 -8.43 12.78 7.05
C GLY A 202 -9.17 12.26 8.28
N SER A 203 -9.23 13.08 9.33
CA SER A 203 -9.94 12.70 10.56
C SER A 203 -11.43 12.44 10.32
N GLU A 204 -11.94 11.37 10.93
CA GLU A 204 -13.38 11.09 10.97
C GLU A 204 -14.19 12.27 11.56
N SER A 205 -15.41 12.44 11.08
CA SER A 205 -16.33 13.51 11.47
C SER A 205 -17.79 13.13 11.20
N SER A 206 -18.71 13.67 11.99
CA SER A 206 -20.14 13.41 11.80
C SER A 206 -20.70 13.92 10.46
N SER A 207 -19.97 14.79 9.75
CA SER A 207 -20.30 15.25 8.40
C SER A 207 -20.13 14.18 7.32
N GLU A 208 -19.43 13.08 7.60
CA GLU A 208 -19.04 12.09 6.60
C GLU A 208 -20.23 11.40 5.94
N THR A 209 -21.27 11.15 6.71
CA THR A 209 -22.55 10.63 6.20
C THR A 209 -23.15 11.47 5.07
N SER A 210 -22.81 12.76 4.96
CA SER A 210 -23.22 13.63 3.85
C SER A 210 -22.24 13.60 2.66
N THR A 211 -20.94 13.49 2.93
CA THR A 211 -19.90 13.40 1.90
C THR A 211 -19.75 12.00 1.32
N ASP A 212 -20.35 10.99 1.94
CA ASP A 212 -20.41 9.60 1.50
C ASP A 212 -21.00 9.46 0.09
N SER A 213 -21.82 10.43 -0.32
CA SER A 213 -22.36 10.54 -1.68
C SER A 213 -21.27 10.68 -2.77
N TYR A 214 -20.06 11.14 -2.44
CA TYR A 214 -18.93 11.16 -3.36
C TYR A 214 -18.41 9.76 -3.72
N TYR A 215 -18.58 8.79 -2.81
CA TYR A 215 -18.05 7.43 -2.95
C TYR A 215 -19.14 6.39 -3.27
N ASN A 216 -20.42 6.78 -3.17
CA ASN A 216 -21.55 5.90 -3.45
C ASN A 216 -21.83 5.79 -4.97
N HIS A 217 -21.03 4.97 -5.65
CA HIS A 217 -21.17 4.68 -7.09
C HIS A 217 -21.31 3.18 -7.35
N PRO A 218 -22.54 2.62 -7.32
CA PRO A 218 -22.77 1.21 -7.59
C PRO A 218 -22.20 0.77 -8.95
N GLY A 219 -21.43 -0.33 -8.95
CA GLY A 219 -20.78 -0.87 -10.15
C GLY A 219 -19.43 -0.23 -10.50
N VAL A 220 -18.97 0.74 -9.70
CA VAL A 220 -17.59 1.22 -9.69
C VAL A 220 -16.95 0.76 -8.38
N GLU A 221 -15.80 0.12 -8.49
CA GLU A 221 -15.02 -0.23 -7.30
C GLU A 221 -14.18 0.96 -6.88
N ILE A 222 -14.16 1.26 -5.58
CA ILE A 222 -13.42 2.41 -5.05
C ILE A 222 -12.60 1.95 -3.86
N THR A 223 -11.28 2.04 -3.98
CA THR A 223 -10.36 1.74 -2.89
C THR A 223 -9.97 3.02 -2.16
N ALA A 224 -9.70 2.90 -0.86
CA ALA A 224 -9.20 3.98 -0.05
C ALA A 224 -8.12 3.48 0.93
N SER A 225 -6.97 4.17 0.97
CA SER A 225 -5.91 3.91 1.94
C SER A 225 -6.44 4.06 3.37
N SER A 226 -6.17 3.11 4.27
CA SER A 226 -6.71 3.15 5.64
C SER A 226 -6.03 4.16 6.58
N GLY A 227 -4.87 4.69 6.18
CA GLY A 227 -4.08 5.66 6.93
C GLY A 227 -2.76 5.09 7.46
N ASP A 228 -1.90 5.98 7.96
CA ASP A 228 -0.49 5.69 8.27
C ASP A 228 -0.09 6.08 9.72
N SER A 229 -1.08 6.10 10.62
CA SER A 229 -0.91 6.56 12.02
C SER A 229 -1.06 5.43 13.06
N GLY A 230 -1.12 4.18 12.62
CA GLY A 230 -1.47 3.02 13.45
C GLY A 230 -2.97 2.98 13.75
N TYR A 231 -3.34 2.40 14.90
CA TYR A 231 -4.75 2.29 15.30
C TYR A 231 -5.45 3.66 15.36
N GLY A 232 -6.47 3.81 14.52
CA GLY A 232 -7.17 5.05 14.21
C GLY A 232 -7.91 4.89 12.89
N VAL A 233 -9.07 5.53 12.77
CA VAL A 233 -9.89 5.49 11.55
C VAL A 233 -9.78 6.83 10.84
N GLU A 234 -9.60 6.78 9.52
CA GLU A 234 -9.60 7.94 8.64
C GLU A 234 -10.72 7.84 7.59
N TYR A 235 -11.18 8.99 7.11
CA TYR A 235 -12.11 9.11 5.99
C TYR A 235 -11.33 9.50 4.72
N PRO A 236 -11.58 8.86 3.56
CA PRO A 236 -12.77 8.09 3.20
C PRO A 236 -12.75 6.59 3.48
N ALA A 237 -11.67 6.02 4.03
CA ALA A 237 -11.63 4.58 4.34
C ALA A 237 -12.78 4.14 5.27
N ALA A 238 -13.23 5.00 6.18
CA ALA A 238 -14.42 4.77 7.01
C ALA A 238 -15.71 4.56 6.22
N SER A 239 -15.83 5.14 5.02
CA SER A 239 -17.02 5.02 4.18
C SER A 239 -17.37 3.57 3.93
N ARG A 240 -18.66 3.24 4.01
CA ARG A 240 -19.17 1.90 3.67
C ARG A 240 -19.23 1.64 2.16
N TYR A 241 -18.94 2.66 1.36
CA TYR A 241 -19.01 2.62 -0.10
C TYR A 241 -17.65 2.43 -0.77
N VAL A 242 -16.58 2.27 0.02
CA VAL A 242 -15.24 1.96 -0.47
C VAL A 242 -14.77 0.61 0.06
N THR A 243 -13.80 0.01 -0.62
CA THR A 243 -12.90 -1.00 -0.02
C THR A 243 -11.78 -0.25 0.72
N ALA A 244 -11.77 -0.32 2.04
CA ALA A 244 -10.66 0.20 2.83
C ALA A 244 -9.48 -0.75 2.78
N VAL A 245 -8.31 -0.21 2.44
CA VAL A 245 -7.09 -0.99 2.23
C VAL A 245 -6.07 -0.70 3.32
N GLY A 246 -5.84 -1.71 4.15
CA GLY A 246 -4.85 -1.72 5.22
C GLY A 246 -3.43 -2.01 4.72
N GLY A 247 -2.48 -1.93 5.65
CA GLY A 247 -1.06 -2.06 5.34
C GLY A 247 -0.43 -3.32 5.94
N THR A 248 0.39 -4.01 5.14
CA THR A 248 1.25 -5.11 5.58
C THR A 248 2.73 -4.76 5.42
N THR A 249 3.58 -5.54 6.09
CA THR A 249 5.00 -5.68 5.75
C THR A 249 5.16 -6.97 4.95
N LEU A 250 5.36 -6.87 3.64
CA LEU A 250 5.51 -8.02 2.75
C LEU A 250 6.93 -8.56 2.71
N ASN A 251 7.10 -9.84 3.01
CA ASN A 251 8.37 -10.55 2.83
C ASN A 251 8.26 -11.55 1.68
N LEU A 252 9.11 -11.36 0.68
CA LEU A 252 9.18 -12.26 -0.48
C LEU A 252 9.87 -13.58 -0.13
N GLY A 253 9.32 -14.65 -0.69
CA GLY A 253 9.98 -15.94 -0.79
C GLY A 253 10.95 -16.02 -1.99
N PRO A 254 11.56 -17.19 -2.23
CA PRO A 254 12.42 -17.41 -3.38
C PRO A 254 11.70 -17.11 -4.70
N ASN A 255 12.41 -16.51 -5.67
CA ASN A 255 11.85 -16.16 -6.98
C ASN A 255 10.63 -15.23 -6.90
N ASN A 256 10.63 -14.27 -5.96
CA ASN A 256 9.57 -13.30 -5.74
C ASN A 256 8.20 -13.88 -5.36
N THR A 257 8.10 -15.16 -4.98
CA THR A 257 6.82 -15.72 -4.53
C THR A 257 6.39 -15.12 -3.19
N TYR A 258 5.13 -15.33 -2.80
CA TYR A 258 4.69 -15.07 -1.43
C TYR A 258 5.62 -15.77 -0.43
N GLY A 259 6.10 -15.03 0.58
CA GLY A 259 6.82 -15.58 1.72
C GLY A 259 5.96 -15.50 2.97
N SER A 260 5.77 -14.27 3.47
CA SER A 260 4.92 -13.97 4.61
C SER A 260 4.57 -12.49 4.69
N GLU A 261 3.45 -12.18 5.32
CA GLU A 261 3.09 -10.82 5.72
C GLU A 261 2.84 -10.73 7.23
N SER A 262 3.04 -9.52 7.77
CA SER A 262 2.56 -9.11 9.09
C SER A 262 1.88 -7.76 8.98
N ALA A 263 0.96 -7.43 9.89
CA ALA A 263 0.38 -6.09 9.97
C ALA A 263 1.49 -5.04 10.07
N TRP A 264 1.43 -4.03 9.19
CA TRP A 264 2.35 -2.90 9.26
C TRP A 264 2.00 -2.04 10.47
N SER A 265 3.00 -1.73 11.29
CA SER A 265 2.76 -1.08 12.58
C SER A 265 2.13 0.31 12.50
N SER A 266 2.21 0.95 11.34
CA SER A 266 1.61 2.26 11.09
C SER A 266 0.35 2.18 10.24
N GLY A 267 -0.04 1.01 9.70
CA GLY A 267 -1.25 0.91 8.88
C GLY A 267 -2.50 1.23 9.70
N GLY A 268 -3.46 1.93 9.12
CA GLY A 268 -4.68 2.38 9.80
C GLY A 268 -5.69 1.25 10.01
N SER A 269 -6.34 1.24 11.16
CA SER A 269 -7.47 0.35 11.44
C SER A 269 -8.29 0.83 12.62
N GLY A 270 -9.53 0.38 12.73
CA GLY A 270 -10.34 0.64 13.91
C GLY A 270 -11.83 0.45 13.70
N CYS A 271 -12.60 1.05 14.61
CA CYS A 271 -14.05 1.06 14.59
C CYS A 271 -14.51 2.50 14.36
N SER A 272 -15.22 2.74 13.25
CA SER A 272 -15.72 4.07 12.91
C SER A 272 -16.58 4.64 14.05
N SER A 273 -16.48 5.95 14.26
CA SER A 273 -17.35 6.66 15.21
C SER A 273 -18.71 7.05 14.63
N TYR A 274 -18.88 6.98 13.30
CA TYR A 274 -20.02 7.58 12.60
C TYR A 274 -20.68 6.64 11.59
N GLU A 275 -19.90 5.84 10.86
CA GLU A 275 -20.40 5.04 9.74
C GLU A 275 -21.04 3.74 10.22
N ALA A 276 -22.28 3.51 9.78
CA ALA A 276 -23.03 2.33 10.18
C ALA A 276 -22.36 1.05 9.69
N LYS A 277 -22.29 0.03 10.56
CA LYS A 277 -21.79 -1.29 10.19
C LYS A 277 -22.56 -1.86 9.00
N PRO A 278 -21.89 -2.16 7.88
CA PRO A 278 -22.53 -2.77 6.73
C PRO A 278 -22.92 -4.21 7.03
N SER A 279 -23.98 -4.73 6.38
CA SER A 279 -24.51 -6.06 6.68
C SER A 279 -23.58 -7.22 6.35
N TRP A 280 -22.59 -7.00 5.48
CA TRP A 280 -21.56 -7.98 5.15
C TRP A 280 -20.43 -8.04 6.20
N GLN A 281 -20.34 -7.04 7.09
CA GLN A 281 -19.35 -6.99 8.16
C GLN A 281 -19.95 -7.65 9.40
N THR A 282 -19.45 -8.83 9.75
CA THR A 282 -20.05 -9.66 10.80
C THR A 282 -19.18 -9.81 12.05
N ASP A 283 -18.06 -9.08 12.13
CA ASP A 283 -17.25 -9.01 13.34
C ASP A 283 -18.09 -8.46 14.51
N SER A 284 -17.85 -8.96 15.73
CA SER A 284 -18.77 -8.75 16.86
C SER A 284 -18.35 -7.63 17.83
N GLY A 285 -17.16 -7.06 17.67
CA GLY A 285 -16.55 -6.15 18.65
C GLY A 285 -16.66 -4.66 18.35
N CYS A 286 -17.10 -4.31 17.14
CA CYS A 286 -17.44 -2.95 16.73
C CYS A 286 -18.92 -2.91 16.31
N SER A 287 -19.65 -1.85 16.66
CA SER A 287 -21.05 -1.68 16.20
C SER A 287 -21.18 -0.87 14.92
N HIS A 288 -20.08 -0.28 14.45
CA HIS A 288 -19.97 0.60 13.28
C HIS A 288 -19.06 -0.05 12.22
N ARG A 289 -18.76 0.65 11.12
CA ARG A 289 -17.85 0.16 10.09
C ARG A 289 -16.45 -0.08 10.68
N THR A 290 -15.91 -1.29 10.52
CA THR A 290 -14.52 -1.59 10.93
C THR A 290 -13.56 -1.39 9.77
N VAL A 291 -12.48 -0.65 9.95
CA VAL A 291 -11.39 -0.48 8.96
C VAL A 291 -10.24 -1.40 9.37
N ALA A 292 -9.56 -2.12 8.48
CA ALA A 292 -9.71 -2.19 7.02
C ALA A 292 -10.60 -3.36 6.54
N ASP A 293 -10.84 -3.49 5.23
CA ASP A 293 -11.55 -4.63 4.61
C ASP A 293 -10.57 -5.70 4.09
N VAL A 294 -9.49 -5.26 3.44
CA VAL A 294 -8.36 -6.07 2.93
C VAL A 294 -7.06 -5.30 3.16
N SER A 295 -5.91 -5.87 2.83
CA SER A 295 -4.62 -5.19 2.91
C SER A 295 -3.68 -5.53 1.76
N ALA A 296 -2.65 -4.70 1.59
CA ALA A 296 -1.48 -5.01 0.76
C ALA A 296 -0.25 -4.32 1.36
N ASP A 297 0.91 -4.55 0.77
CA ASP A 297 2.20 -4.00 1.22
C ASP A 297 2.13 -2.49 1.34
N ALA A 298 2.58 -2.01 2.49
CA ALA A 298 2.60 -0.61 2.86
C ALA A 298 3.85 -0.25 3.66
N ASP A 299 4.66 -1.21 4.10
CA ASP A 299 5.85 -0.89 4.89
C ASP A 299 6.93 -0.26 4.00
N PRO A 300 7.42 0.97 4.26
CA PRO A 300 8.48 1.57 3.47
C PRO A 300 9.79 0.76 3.44
N ASN A 301 10.00 -0.19 4.37
CA ASN A 301 11.12 -1.13 4.30
C ASN A 301 11.02 -2.11 3.11
N THR A 302 9.80 -2.39 2.66
CA THR A 302 9.43 -3.30 1.56
C THR A 302 8.73 -2.57 0.40
N GLY A 303 8.50 -1.26 0.55
CA GLY A 303 7.74 -0.44 -0.39
C GLY A 303 8.29 -0.39 -1.82
N ALA A 304 7.48 0.21 -2.69
CA ALA A 304 7.70 0.29 -4.12
C ALA A 304 8.86 1.22 -4.49
N ALA A 305 9.55 0.88 -5.57
CA ALA A 305 10.36 1.82 -6.32
C ALA A 305 9.42 2.75 -7.07
N VAL A 306 9.65 4.06 -6.97
CA VAL A 306 8.84 5.09 -7.64
C VAL A 306 9.77 6.05 -8.36
N TYR A 307 9.46 6.46 -9.58
CA TYR A 307 10.20 7.50 -10.28
C TYR A 307 9.42 8.82 -10.30
N ASP A 308 10.02 9.90 -9.81
CA ASP A 308 9.41 11.22 -9.87
C ASP A 308 10.48 12.28 -10.20
N SER A 309 10.32 12.96 -11.33
CA SER A 309 11.20 14.06 -11.74
C SER A 309 10.72 15.43 -11.27
N THR A 310 9.48 15.53 -10.77
CA THR A 310 8.99 16.67 -10.03
C THR A 310 9.67 16.75 -8.67
N ARG A 311 10.29 17.90 -8.38
CA ARG A 311 11.10 18.02 -7.15
C ARG A 311 10.28 17.94 -5.87
N TYR A 312 10.55 16.93 -5.05
CA TYR A 312 10.12 16.81 -3.66
C TYR A 312 11.29 17.08 -2.70
N GLN A 313 11.16 18.10 -1.85
CA GLN A 313 12.23 18.53 -0.92
C GLN A 313 13.64 18.63 -1.56
N LEU A 314 13.71 19.25 -2.76
CA LEU A 314 14.91 19.42 -3.58
C LEU A 314 15.48 18.13 -4.21
N GLN A 315 14.83 16.98 -4.01
CA GLN A 315 15.19 15.69 -4.57
C GLN A 315 14.28 15.33 -5.75
N SER A 316 14.77 14.47 -6.65
CA SER A 316 14.04 13.93 -7.81
C SER A 316 14.79 12.70 -8.34
N GLY A 317 14.09 11.73 -8.92
CA GLY A 317 14.63 10.49 -9.45
C GLY A 317 13.89 9.29 -8.89
N TRP A 318 14.62 8.20 -8.65
CA TRP A 318 14.06 6.99 -8.05
C TRP A 318 14.04 7.04 -6.53
N PHE A 319 12.85 6.91 -5.96
CA PHE A 319 12.55 6.83 -4.53
C PHE A 319 12.14 5.41 -4.13
N GLN A 320 12.14 5.14 -2.82
CA GLN A 320 11.45 4.00 -2.23
C GLN A 320 10.33 4.55 -1.34
N VAL A 321 9.10 4.15 -1.64
CA VAL A 321 7.89 4.71 -1.02
C VAL A 321 6.97 3.57 -0.59
N GLY A 322 6.45 3.66 0.62
CA GLY A 322 5.37 2.83 1.14
C GLY A 322 4.24 3.72 1.65
N GLY A 323 3.61 3.30 2.73
CA GLY A 323 2.35 3.83 3.23
C GLY A 323 1.16 3.07 2.66
N THR A 324 -0.01 3.23 3.27
CA THR A 324 -1.25 2.63 2.73
C THR A 324 -1.64 3.25 1.38
N SER A 325 -1.03 4.37 1.00
CA SER A 325 -1.01 4.87 -0.38
C SER A 325 -0.40 3.91 -1.38
N LEU A 326 0.54 3.03 -1.00
CA LEU A 326 0.98 1.95 -1.91
C LEU A 326 -0.10 0.86 -2.00
N SER A 327 -0.71 0.52 -0.86
CA SER A 327 -1.66 -0.58 -0.78
C SER A 327 -2.95 -0.32 -1.58
N SER A 328 -3.47 0.91 -1.58
CA SER A 328 -4.69 1.27 -2.32
C SER A 328 -4.59 1.00 -3.84
N PRO A 329 -3.62 1.57 -4.59
CA PRO A 329 -3.45 1.34 -6.03
C PRO A 329 -3.04 -0.10 -6.35
N LEU A 330 -2.34 -0.81 -5.45
CA LEU A 330 -2.13 -2.26 -5.58
C LEU A 330 -3.48 -2.98 -5.66
N ILE A 331 -4.38 -2.76 -4.71
CA ILE A 331 -5.71 -3.39 -4.69
C ILE A 331 -6.60 -2.91 -5.85
N ALA A 332 -6.55 -1.63 -6.20
CA ALA A 332 -7.26 -1.11 -7.38
C ALA A 332 -6.80 -1.83 -8.67
N GLY A 333 -5.50 -2.04 -8.83
CA GLY A 333 -4.93 -2.84 -9.91
C GLY A 333 -5.45 -4.28 -9.91
N VAL A 334 -5.57 -4.92 -8.74
CA VAL A 334 -6.10 -6.30 -8.62
C VAL A 334 -7.57 -6.38 -9.03
N TYR A 335 -8.41 -5.43 -8.61
CA TYR A 335 -9.80 -5.33 -9.08
C TYR A 335 -9.89 -5.13 -10.61
N ALA A 336 -8.99 -4.32 -11.18
CA ALA A 336 -8.93 -4.09 -12.62
C ALA A 336 -8.48 -5.34 -13.41
N LEU A 337 -7.53 -6.11 -12.84
CA LEU A 337 -7.13 -7.41 -13.36
C LEU A 337 -8.28 -8.44 -13.34
N ALA A 338 -9.11 -8.42 -12.29
CA ALA A 338 -10.28 -9.29 -12.17
C ALA A 338 -11.35 -8.95 -13.23
N GLY A 339 -11.56 -7.67 -13.51
CA GLY A 339 -12.44 -7.20 -14.59
C GLY A 339 -13.94 -7.46 -14.36
N ASN A 340 -14.35 -7.64 -13.11
CA ASN A 340 -15.68 -8.04 -12.66
C ASN A 340 -16.38 -6.97 -11.78
N THR A 341 -15.94 -5.72 -11.82
CA THR A 341 -16.42 -4.63 -10.93
C THR A 341 -17.94 -4.42 -10.94
N THR A 342 -18.63 -4.76 -12.04
CA THR A 342 -20.10 -4.74 -12.11
C THR A 342 -20.80 -5.71 -11.15
N SER A 343 -20.08 -6.73 -10.67
CA SER A 343 -20.54 -7.70 -9.67
C SER A 343 -20.14 -7.33 -8.24
N VAL A 344 -19.26 -6.33 -8.10
CA VAL A 344 -18.78 -5.85 -6.81
C VAL A 344 -19.77 -4.84 -6.25
N SER A 345 -20.06 -4.96 -4.95
CA SER A 345 -20.90 -4.03 -4.21
C SER A 345 -20.06 -3.43 -3.09
N TYR A 346 -19.29 -2.39 -3.41
CA TYR A 346 -18.32 -1.77 -2.49
C TYR A 346 -17.35 -2.84 -1.93
N GLY A 347 -16.80 -2.66 -0.72
CA GLY A 347 -15.90 -3.63 -0.07
C GLY A 347 -16.49 -4.99 0.32
N SER A 348 -17.68 -5.39 -0.18
CA SER A 348 -18.34 -6.63 0.21
C SER A 348 -17.77 -7.90 -0.44
N TYR A 349 -17.19 -7.79 -1.63
CA TYR A 349 -16.84 -8.95 -2.44
C TYR A 349 -15.80 -9.87 -1.77
N PRO A 350 -14.71 -9.33 -1.17
CA PRO A 350 -13.72 -10.15 -0.46
C PRO A 350 -14.30 -10.98 0.71
N TYR A 351 -15.33 -10.47 1.42
CA TYR A 351 -15.94 -11.15 2.58
C TYR A 351 -16.56 -12.52 2.24
N SER A 352 -16.86 -12.79 0.97
CA SER A 352 -17.38 -14.07 0.49
C SER A 352 -16.33 -14.93 -0.24
N HIS A 353 -15.11 -14.43 -0.42
CA HIS A 353 -14.04 -15.04 -1.21
C HIS A 353 -12.70 -15.15 -0.45
N THR A 354 -12.75 -15.29 0.87
CA THR A 354 -11.55 -15.29 1.74
C THR A 354 -10.53 -16.38 1.41
N SER A 355 -10.92 -17.46 0.72
CA SER A 355 -9.98 -18.49 0.25
C SER A 355 -9.01 -18.00 -0.85
N ALA A 356 -9.30 -16.87 -1.48
CA ALA A 356 -8.46 -16.22 -2.47
C ALA A 356 -7.58 -15.10 -1.88
N LEU A 357 -7.42 -15.09 -0.56
CA LEU A 357 -6.59 -14.13 0.17
C LEU A 357 -5.51 -14.86 0.99
N HIS A 358 -4.39 -14.18 1.24
CA HIS A 358 -3.43 -14.56 2.26
C HIS A 358 -3.88 -13.99 3.60
N ASP A 359 -4.34 -14.85 4.50
CA ASP A 359 -4.70 -14.48 5.88
C ASP A 359 -3.45 -14.06 6.67
N VAL A 360 -3.39 -12.79 7.07
CA VAL A 360 -2.25 -12.21 7.78
C VAL A 360 -2.48 -12.32 9.27
N THR A 361 -1.85 -13.30 9.93
CA THR A 361 -2.20 -13.64 11.31
C THR A 361 -1.25 -13.10 12.39
N SER A 362 -0.41 -12.10 12.06
CA SER A 362 0.63 -11.63 12.97
C SER A 362 0.95 -10.14 12.80
N GLY A 363 1.48 -9.52 13.86
CA GLY A 363 1.74 -8.08 13.90
C GLY A 363 0.62 -7.30 14.59
N SER A 364 0.86 -6.00 14.77
CA SER A 364 -0.07 -5.07 15.40
C SER A 364 0.27 -3.65 14.94
N ASN A 365 -0.76 -2.82 14.81
CA ASN A 365 -0.63 -1.38 14.55
C ASN A 365 -0.91 -0.51 15.78
N GLY A 366 -0.92 -1.11 16.99
CA GLY A 366 -1.12 -0.38 18.22
C GLY A 366 -1.63 -1.23 19.39
N SER A 367 -2.47 -0.63 20.23
CA SER A 367 -3.08 -1.30 21.38
C SER A 367 -4.49 -0.76 21.58
N CYS A 368 -5.46 -1.65 21.67
CA CYS A 368 -6.88 -1.33 21.62
C CYS A 368 -7.70 -2.43 22.31
N SER A 369 -8.99 -2.14 22.53
CA SER A 369 -9.97 -3.13 22.99
C SER A 369 -11.26 -2.95 22.18
N PRO A 370 -11.80 -4.01 21.56
CA PRO A 370 -11.27 -5.38 21.50
C PRO A 370 -9.99 -5.48 20.66
N SER A 371 -9.08 -6.39 21.04
CA SER A 371 -7.71 -6.43 20.51
C SER A 371 -7.61 -6.75 19.01
N TYR A 372 -8.56 -7.50 18.44
CA TYR A 372 -8.52 -7.84 17.01
C TYR A 372 -8.59 -6.59 16.12
N LEU A 373 -9.09 -5.46 16.62
CA LEU A 373 -9.14 -4.23 15.83
C LEU A 373 -7.76 -3.60 15.62
N CYS A 374 -6.72 -4.01 16.35
CA CYS A 374 -5.36 -3.48 16.23
C CYS A 374 -4.27 -4.56 16.25
N THR A 375 -4.62 -5.83 16.39
CA THR A 375 -3.67 -6.95 16.43
C THR A 375 -4.17 -8.01 15.48
N ALA A 376 -3.30 -8.40 14.55
CA ALA A 376 -3.64 -9.36 13.52
C ALA A 376 -3.78 -10.78 14.09
N GLY A 377 -4.63 -11.58 13.46
CA GLY A 377 -4.97 -12.93 13.91
C GLY A 377 -5.77 -13.71 12.86
N PRO A 378 -6.12 -14.98 13.11
CA PRO A 378 -6.81 -15.79 12.10
C PRO A 378 -8.17 -15.20 11.67
N GLY A 379 -8.38 -15.10 10.37
CA GLY A 379 -9.61 -14.56 9.78
C GLY A 379 -9.63 -13.04 9.76
N TYR A 380 -10.80 -12.44 9.98
CA TYR A 380 -10.89 -10.98 9.98
C TYR A 380 -10.20 -10.36 11.20
N ASP A 381 -9.29 -9.43 10.94
CA ASP A 381 -8.76 -8.50 11.93
C ASP A 381 -8.75 -7.05 11.40
N GLY A 382 -8.59 -6.09 12.31
CA GLY A 382 -8.59 -4.67 11.95
C GLY A 382 -7.40 -4.29 11.06
N PRO A 383 -6.15 -4.55 11.48
CA PRO A 383 -4.96 -4.07 10.75
C PRO A 383 -4.88 -4.55 9.30
N THR A 384 -5.35 -5.76 9.02
CA THR A 384 -5.21 -6.39 7.69
C THR A 384 -6.53 -6.80 7.04
N GLY A 385 -7.65 -6.55 7.70
CA GLY A 385 -8.97 -6.92 7.20
C GLY A 385 -9.08 -8.42 7.03
N LEU A 386 -9.40 -8.87 5.82
CA LEU A 386 -9.46 -10.27 5.43
C LEU A 386 -8.12 -10.81 4.88
N GLY A 387 -7.08 -9.98 4.86
CA GLY A 387 -5.76 -10.30 4.33
C GLY A 387 -5.48 -9.69 2.96
N SER A 388 -4.42 -10.17 2.31
CA SER A 388 -3.92 -9.65 1.03
C SER A 388 -4.24 -10.55 -0.16
N PRO A 389 -4.07 -10.09 -1.41
CA PRO A 389 -4.44 -10.88 -2.58
C PRO A 389 -3.63 -12.17 -2.73
N ASN A 390 -4.31 -13.28 -3.02
CA ASN A 390 -3.72 -14.52 -3.52
C ASN A 390 -4.36 -14.84 -4.89
N GLY A 391 -3.93 -14.10 -5.89
CA GLY A 391 -4.57 -13.99 -7.19
C GLY A 391 -5.75 -13.03 -7.16
N VAL A 392 -6.48 -12.97 -8.28
CA VAL A 392 -7.58 -12.02 -8.49
C VAL A 392 -8.95 -12.54 -8.00
N GLY A 393 -9.04 -13.77 -7.49
CA GLY A 393 -10.33 -14.41 -7.20
C GLY A 393 -11.12 -13.79 -6.05
N GLY A 394 -10.45 -13.00 -5.20
CA GLY A 394 -11.07 -12.26 -4.09
C GLY A 394 -11.54 -10.87 -4.46
N PHE A 395 -11.38 -10.47 -5.73
CA PHE A 395 -11.59 -9.13 -6.24
C PHE A 395 -12.52 -9.16 -7.46
#